data_AF-A0A7X3QB22-F1
#
_entry.id   AF-A0A7X3QB22-F1
#
_cell.length_a   1.000
_cell.length_b   1.000
_cell.length_c   1.000
_cell.angle_alpha   90.00
_cell.angle_beta   90.00
_cell.angle_gamma   90.00
#
_symmetry.space_group_name_H-M   'P 1'
#
loop_
_entity.id
_entity.type
_entity.pdbx_description
1 polymer ?
#
loop_
_entity_poly.entity_id
_entity_poly.type
_entity_poly.pdbx_seq_one_letter_code
_entity_poly.pdbx_strand_id
1 'polypeptide(L)'
;MRRALQVVGVGLAVLVVLIGLAIWDPVAASRVIWPVLENVVLDEPFLGITADGEIEPGLFRIEATGVSTEPIRDAAVAFLASLTPEQRGRTLFPVDDPEWRRWANIHLSTRQGVGLLEMDAAQTEAAFGLMAATLSARGFETSRDIMRLEGHLADLMDDHYQYGERRYWFTVMGEPSESGPWGWQLDGHHLIVNCFVLGDQVVLTPTCMGSETTRSDPGRRPTVMDLLP
;
A
#
# COMPACT_ATOMS: atom_id res chain seq x y z
N MET A 1 -34.96 30.88 4.17
CA MET A 1 -34.28 31.21 5.45
C MET A 1 -34.20 30.04 6.43
N ARG A 2 -35.29 29.36 6.83
CA ARG A 2 -35.23 28.26 7.83
C ARG A 2 -34.31 27.08 7.45
N ARG A 3 -34.31 26.64 6.18
CA ARG A 3 -33.41 25.58 5.70
C ARG A 3 -31.93 25.96 5.74
N ALA A 4 -31.59 27.20 5.39
CA ALA A 4 -30.21 27.69 5.43
C ALA A 4 -29.67 27.78 6.87
N LEU A 5 -30.50 28.23 7.81
CA LEU A 5 -30.16 28.27 9.24
C LEU A 5 -29.99 26.86 9.85
N GLN A 6 -30.79 25.88 9.42
CA GLN A 6 -30.64 24.49 9.85
C GLN A 6 -29.36 23.85 9.30
N VAL A 7 -29.01 24.10 8.04
CA VAL A 7 -27.77 23.59 7.43
C VAL A 7 -26.53 24.19 8.11
N VAL A 8 -26.53 25.49 8.41
CA VAL A 8 -25.44 26.15 9.14
C VAL A 8 -25.34 25.65 10.58
N GLY A 9 -26.47 25.45 11.27
CA GLY A 9 -26.48 24.92 12.64
C GLY A 9 -25.98 23.48 12.75
N VAL A 10 -26.33 22.63 11.79
CA VAL A 10 -25.83 21.25 11.71
C VAL A 10 -24.34 21.23 11.38
N GLY A 11 -23.87 22.07 10.45
CA GLY A 11 -22.45 22.17 10.10
C GLY A 11 -21.57 22.62 11.28
N LEU A 12 -22.04 23.59 12.07
CA LEU A 12 -21.32 24.06 13.26
C LEU A 12 -21.27 22.99 14.36
N ALA A 13 -22.36 22.26 14.58
CA ALA A 13 -22.41 21.18 15.56
C ALA A 13 -21.45 20.03 15.19
N VAL A 14 -21.39 19.64 13.92
CA VAL A 14 -20.44 18.64 13.42
C VAL A 14 -19.00 19.11 13.63
N LEU A 15 -18.70 20.37 13.33
CA LEU A 15 -17.36 20.93 13.53
C LEU A 15 -16.93 20.92 15.01
N VAL A 16 -17.81 21.32 15.93
CA VAL A 16 -17.52 21.30 17.37
C VAL A 16 -17.29 19.87 17.87
N VAL A 17 -18.06 18.89 17.40
CA VAL A 17 -17.87 17.48 17.75
C VAL A 17 -16.54 16.95 17.21
N LEU A 18 -16.16 17.28 15.96
CA LEU A 18 -14.88 16.87 15.38
C LEU A 18 -13.69 17.52 16.10
N ILE A 19 -13.79 18.78 16.49
CA ILE A 19 -12.76 19.46 17.31
C ILE A 19 -12.66 18.80 18.69
N GLY A 20 -13.79 18.53 19.34
CA GLY A 20 -13.82 17.85 20.63
C GLY A 20 -13.21 16.44 20.55
N LEU A 21 -13.54 15.69 19.50
CA LEU A 21 -12.98 14.36 19.26
C LEU A 21 -11.47 14.44 18.96
N ALA A 22 -11.01 15.40 18.16
CA ALA A 22 -9.59 15.56 17.85
C ALA A 22 -8.75 15.93 19.09
N ILE A 23 -9.33 16.65 20.05
CA ILE A 23 -8.66 16.99 21.32
C ILE A 23 -8.61 15.77 22.26
N TRP A 24 -9.67 14.98 22.31
CA TRP A 24 -9.80 13.87 23.27
C TRP A 24 -9.20 12.54 22.76
N ASP A 25 -9.43 12.22 21.49
CA ASP A 25 -8.97 11.01 20.82
C ASP A 25 -8.53 11.35 19.38
N PRO A 26 -7.28 11.83 19.22
CA PRO A 26 -6.76 12.25 17.92
C PRO A 26 -6.68 11.10 16.91
N VAL A 27 -6.55 9.84 17.37
CA VAL A 27 -6.51 8.66 16.49
C VAL A 27 -7.90 8.31 15.98
N ALA A 28 -8.92 8.35 16.82
CA ALA A 28 -10.30 8.16 16.36
C ALA A 28 -10.73 9.31 15.43
N ALA A 29 -10.36 10.55 15.74
CA ALA A 29 -10.63 11.70 14.88
C ALA A 29 -9.97 11.54 13.50
N SER A 30 -8.70 11.10 13.45
CA SER A 30 -7.99 10.90 12.19
C SER A 30 -8.69 9.86 11.32
N ARG A 31 -9.19 8.75 11.88
CA ARG A 31 -9.93 7.72 11.12
C ARG A 31 -11.22 8.25 10.47
N VAL A 32 -11.85 9.28 11.03
CA VAL A 32 -13.06 9.89 10.47
C VAL A 32 -12.71 10.96 9.45
N ILE A 33 -11.70 11.77 9.73
CA ILE A 33 -11.34 12.94 8.92
C ILE A 33 -10.52 12.52 7.70
N TRP A 34 -9.61 11.56 7.87
CA TRP A 34 -8.65 11.16 6.85
C TRP A 34 -9.28 10.68 5.55
N PRO A 35 -10.33 9.82 5.53
CA PRO A 35 -10.95 9.41 4.27
C PRO A 35 -11.52 10.58 3.45
N VAL A 36 -11.97 11.65 4.12
CA VAL A 36 -12.44 12.86 3.43
C VAL A 36 -11.26 13.66 2.89
N LEU A 37 -10.23 13.89 3.70
CA LEU A 37 -9.04 14.63 3.28
C LEU A 37 -8.26 13.92 2.18
N GLU A 38 -8.15 12.60 2.25
CA GLU A 38 -7.46 11.78 1.26
C GLU A 38 -8.09 11.97 -0.13
N ASN A 39 -9.42 11.97 -0.24
CA ASN A 39 -10.08 12.22 -1.52
C ASN A 39 -9.80 13.64 -2.04
N VAL A 40 -9.76 14.65 -1.16
CA VAL A 40 -9.41 16.03 -1.56
C VAL A 40 -7.98 16.09 -2.11
N VAL A 41 -7.03 15.42 -1.45
CA VAL A 41 -5.62 15.38 -1.89
C VAL A 41 -5.46 14.55 -3.17
N LEU A 42 -6.24 13.48 -3.33
CA LEU A 42 -6.27 12.67 -4.55
C LEU A 42 -6.97 13.38 -5.71
N ASP A 43 -7.85 14.34 -5.48
CA ASP A 43 -8.44 15.16 -6.55
C ASP A 43 -7.44 16.20 -7.10
N GLU A 44 -6.41 16.56 -6.33
CA GLU A 44 -5.34 17.40 -6.83
C GLU A 44 -4.47 16.63 -7.84
N PRO A 45 -4.19 17.22 -9.02
CA PRO A 45 -3.40 16.56 -10.05
C PRO A 45 -1.95 16.42 -9.58
N PHE A 46 -1.36 15.25 -9.83
CA PHE A 46 0.08 15.06 -9.63
C PHE A 46 0.86 15.75 -10.76
N LEU A 47 1.55 16.85 -10.44
CA LEU A 47 2.30 17.64 -11.41
C LEU A 47 3.78 17.29 -11.50
N GLY A 48 4.32 16.57 -10.50
CA GLY A 48 5.71 16.18 -10.42
C GLY A 48 6.24 16.18 -8.99
N ILE A 49 7.54 15.93 -8.86
CA ILE A 49 8.26 15.97 -7.58
C ILE A 49 8.87 17.36 -7.41
N THR A 50 8.80 17.88 -6.18
CA THR A 50 9.39 19.16 -5.81
C THR A 50 10.04 19.06 -4.43
N ALA A 51 11.19 19.74 -4.25
CA ALA A 51 11.86 19.88 -2.96
C ALA A 51 11.78 21.32 -2.39
N ASP A 52 11.61 22.32 -3.25
CA ASP A 52 11.66 23.75 -2.93
C ASP A 52 10.46 24.55 -3.47
N GLY A 53 9.46 23.87 -4.01
CA GLY A 53 8.29 24.47 -4.66
C GLY A 53 8.35 24.48 -6.19
N GLU A 54 9.51 24.20 -6.78
CA GLU A 54 9.67 24.07 -8.24
C GLU A 54 9.62 22.59 -8.67
N ILE A 55 9.04 22.31 -9.84
CA ILE A 55 8.94 20.94 -10.37
C ILE A 55 10.29 20.50 -10.92
N GLU A 56 10.79 19.36 -10.45
CA GLU A 56 12.04 18.76 -10.93
C GLU A 56 11.87 18.07 -12.29
N PRO A 57 12.48 18.60 -13.38
CA PRO A 57 12.28 18.05 -14.70
C PRO A 57 13.19 16.84 -14.97
N GLY A 58 12.72 15.89 -15.76
CA GLY A 58 13.57 14.84 -16.34
C GLY A 58 14.01 13.73 -15.40
N LEU A 59 13.36 13.54 -14.25
CA LEU A 59 13.67 12.49 -13.28
C LEU A 59 13.51 11.05 -13.83
N PHE A 60 12.57 10.84 -14.77
CA PHE A 60 12.31 9.53 -15.38
C PHE A 60 12.00 9.68 -16.87
N ARG A 61 13.03 9.82 -17.71
CA ARG A 61 12.83 9.85 -19.16
C ARG A 61 12.42 8.46 -19.64
N ILE A 62 11.47 8.43 -20.59
CA ILE A 62 11.10 7.19 -21.27
C ILE A 62 12.27 6.81 -22.18
N GLU A 63 12.86 5.65 -21.92
CA GLU A 63 13.99 5.14 -22.67
C GLU A 63 13.96 3.61 -22.73
N ALA A 64 14.44 3.06 -23.85
CA ALA A 64 14.57 1.62 -23.99
C ALA A 64 15.77 1.14 -23.16
N THR A 65 15.54 0.17 -22.27
CA THR A 65 16.60 -0.39 -21.43
C THR A 65 17.25 -1.64 -22.03
N GLY A 66 16.56 -2.31 -22.97
CA GLY A 66 16.95 -3.59 -23.54
C GLY A 66 16.78 -4.80 -22.61
N VAL A 67 16.20 -4.60 -21.42
CA VAL A 67 15.98 -5.66 -20.42
C VAL A 67 14.55 -6.19 -20.55
N SER A 68 14.39 -7.49 -20.81
CA SER A 68 13.05 -8.07 -20.95
C SER A 68 12.24 -7.97 -19.64
N THR A 69 11.02 -7.44 -19.76
CA THR A 69 10.00 -7.38 -18.70
C THR A 69 8.99 -8.52 -18.79
N GLU A 70 9.15 -9.44 -19.76
CA GLU A 70 8.29 -10.61 -19.95
C GLU A 70 8.11 -11.46 -18.67
N PRO A 71 9.16 -11.78 -17.89
CA PRO A 71 8.97 -12.53 -16.65
C PRO A 71 8.09 -11.82 -15.62
N ILE A 72 8.16 -10.48 -15.56
CA ILE A 72 7.36 -9.65 -14.66
C ILE A 72 5.90 -9.64 -15.13
N ARG A 73 5.68 -9.45 -16.43
CA ARG A 73 4.36 -9.52 -17.08
C ARG A 73 3.69 -10.87 -16.82
N ASP A 74 4.40 -11.96 -17.08
CA ASP A 74 3.84 -13.31 -16.95
C ASP A 74 3.48 -13.64 -15.49
N ALA A 75 4.30 -13.20 -14.54
CA ALA A 75 4.01 -13.34 -13.12
C ALA A 75 2.77 -12.51 -12.69
N ALA A 76 2.61 -11.29 -13.24
CA ALA A 76 1.43 -10.46 -12.96
C ALA A 76 0.15 -11.07 -13.55
N VAL A 77 0.22 -11.62 -14.77
CA VAL A 77 -0.88 -12.36 -15.39
C VAL A 77 -1.25 -13.58 -14.54
N ALA A 78 -0.27 -14.36 -14.10
CA ALA A 78 -0.50 -15.52 -13.24
C ALA A 78 -1.14 -15.13 -11.89
N PHE A 79 -0.65 -14.06 -11.27
CA PHE A 79 -1.26 -13.51 -10.05
C PHE A 79 -2.73 -13.13 -10.26
N LEU A 80 -3.03 -12.28 -11.25
CA LEU A 80 -4.40 -11.85 -11.54
C LEU A 80 -5.32 -13.00 -11.96
N ALA A 81 -4.79 -14.06 -12.57
CA ALA A 81 -5.54 -15.26 -12.93
C ALA A 81 -5.83 -16.18 -11.73
N SER A 82 -5.02 -16.11 -10.66
CA SER A 82 -5.24 -16.86 -9.42
C SER A 82 -6.37 -16.29 -8.56
N LEU A 83 -6.72 -15.02 -8.77
CA LEU A 83 -7.73 -14.32 -7.98
C LEU A 83 -9.15 -14.73 -8.38
N THR A 84 -10.05 -14.78 -7.39
CA THR A 84 -11.48 -14.85 -7.68
C THR A 84 -11.95 -13.60 -8.43
N PRO A 85 -13.10 -13.64 -9.15
CA PRO A 85 -13.63 -12.46 -9.83
C PRO A 85 -13.82 -11.26 -8.90
N GLU A 86 -14.23 -11.49 -7.65
CA GLU A 86 -14.42 -10.44 -6.64
C GLU A 86 -13.08 -9.85 -6.16
N GLN A 87 -12.08 -10.69 -5.88
CA GLN A 87 -10.73 -10.22 -5.54
C GLN A 87 -10.13 -9.43 -6.71
N ARG A 88 -10.21 -9.96 -7.95
CA ARG A 88 -9.70 -9.28 -9.15
C ARG A 88 -10.36 -7.92 -9.35
N GLY A 89 -11.68 -7.82 -9.17
CA GLY A 89 -12.43 -6.57 -9.31
C GLY A 89 -12.03 -5.47 -8.32
N ARG A 90 -11.48 -5.83 -7.16
CA ARG A 90 -10.91 -4.87 -6.18
C ARG A 90 -9.42 -4.59 -6.37
N THR A 91 -8.74 -5.41 -7.19
CA THR A 91 -7.29 -5.40 -7.35
C THR A 91 -6.85 -4.72 -8.63
N LEU A 92 -7.64 -4.80 -9.70
CA LEU A 92 -7.30 -4.25 -11.00
C LEU A 92 -7.97 -2.88 -11.19
N PHE A 93 -7.13 -1.88 -11.45
CA PHE A 93 -7.50 -0.49 -11.68
C PHE A 93 -7.11 -0.03 -13.09
N PRO A 94 -7.72 1.04 -13.62
CA PRO A 94 -7.17 1.76 -14.77
C PRO A 94 -5.71 2.20 -14.54
N VAL A 95 -4.93 2.34 -15.61
CA VAL A 95 -3.52 2.72 -15.50
C VAL A 95 -3.32 4.17 -15.03
N ASP A 96 -4.31 5.03 -15.25
CA ASP A 96 -4.33 6.44 -14.86
C ASP A 96 -5.10 6.68 -13.54
N ASP A 97 -5.41 5.61 -12.80
CA ASP A 97 -6.16 5.70 -11.55
C ASP A 97 -5.33 6.40 -10.44
N PRO A 98 -5.95 7.26 -9.60
CA PRO A 98 -5.30 7.86 -8.44
C PRO A 98 -4.73 6.86 -7.43
N GLU A 99 -5.09 5.57 -7.50
CA GLU A 99 -4.57 4.50 -6.64
C GLU A 99 -3.04 4.44 -6.58
N TRP A 100 -2.32 4.86 -7.64
CA TRP A 100 -0.85 5.02 -7.62
C TRP A 100 -0.33 5.91 -6.47
N ARG A 101 -1.16 6.80 -5.93
CA ARG A 101 -0.83 7.71 -4.83
C ARG A 101 -1.43 7.27 -3.50
N ARG A 102 -2.19 6.19 -3.48
CA ARG A 102 -2.93 5.72 -2.29
C ARG A 102 -2.18 4.60 -1.59
N TRP A 103 -1.02 4.93 -1.05
CA TRP A 103 -0.24 4.05 -0.21
C TRP A 103 0.11 4.75 1.10
N ALA A 104 0.22 3.97 2.18
CA ALA A 104 0.56 4.50 3.49
C ALA A 104 1.36 3.48 4.29
N ASN A 105 2.42 3.92 4.96
CA ASN A 105 3.20 3.07 5.85
C ASN A 105 2.53 2.94 7.24
N ILE A 106 1.24 3.23 7.36
CA ILE A 106 0.44 3.06 8.57
C ILE A 106 -1.01 2.82 8.16
N HIS A 107 -1.80 2.18 9.02
CA HIS A 107 -3.21 1.85 8.75
C HIS A 107 -4.16 3.05 8.97
N LEU A 108 -3.90 4.16 8.27
CA LEU A 108 -4.78 5.34 8.26
C LEU A 108 -5.82 5.29 7.14
N SER A 109 -5.41 4.88 5.93
CA SER A 109 -6.27 4.74 4.77
C SER A 109 -6.92 3.37 4.70
N THR A 110 -8.08 3.30 4.04
CA THR A 110 -8.63 2.01 3.62
C THR A 110 -7.74 1.42 2.54
N ARG A 111 -7.10 0.30 2.85
CA ARG A 111 -6.31 -0.48 1.90
C ARG A 111 -7.18 -0.94 0.75
N GLN A 112 -6.73 -0.74 -0.48
CA GLN A 112 -7.38 -1.27 -1.68
C GLN A 112 -6.79 -2.62 -2.06
N GLY A 113 -7.37 -3.29 -3.05
CA GLY A 113 -6.82 -4.54 -3.54
C GLY A 113 -7.10 -5.75 -2.67
N VAL A 114 -6.51 -6.86 -3.10
CA VAL A 114 -6.52 -8.14 -2.39
C VAL A 114 -5.44 -8.15 -1.33
N GLY A 115 -5.81 -8.47 -0.09
CA GLY A 115 -4.89 -8.60 1.03
C GLY A 115 -4.27 -10.00 1.14
N LEU A 116 -3.03 -10.12 1.59
CA LEU A 116 -2.42 -11.43 1.85
C LEU A 116 -3.22 -12.26 2.86
N LEU A 117 -3.93 -11.64 3.82
CA LEU A 117 -4.80 -12.35 4.78
C LEU A 117 -6.00 -13.07 4.15
N GLU A 118 -6.53 -12.55 3.03
CA GLU A 118 -7.67 -13.14 2.31
C GLU A 118 -7.25 -14.13 1.23
N MET A 119 -5.95 -14.19 0.90
CA MET A 119 -5.42 -15.12 -0.10
C MET A 119 -5.30 -16.54 0.44
N ASP A 120 -5.60 -17.52 -0.42
CA ASP A 120 -5.21 -18.91 -0.22
C ASP A 120 -3.71 -19.13 -0.51
N ALA A 121 -3.25 -20.39 -0.40
CA ALA A 121 -1.85 -20.73 -0.60
C ALA A 121 -1.37 -20.48 -2.04
N ALA A 122 -2.18 -20.81 -3.05
CA ALA A 122 -1.82 -20.66 -4.46
C ALA A 122 -1.79 -19.17 -4.86
N GLN A 123 -2.75 -18.39 -4.37
CA GLN A 123 -2.79 -16.94 -4.56
C GLN A 123 -1.59 -16.25 -3.89
N THR A 124 -1.25 -16.68 -2.66
CA THR A 124 -0.08 -16.16 -1.94
C THR A 124 1.22 -16.49 -2.68
N GLU A 125 1.36 -17.71 -3.21
CA GLU A 125 2.51 -18.11 -4.02
C GLU A 125 2.62 -17.26 -5.29
N ALA A 126 1.52 -17.03 -5.99
CA ALA A 126 1.50 -16.19 -7.19
C ALA A 126 1.85 -14.72 -6.88
N ALA A 127 1.35 -14.16 -5.77
CA ALA A 127 1.69 -12.81 -5.31
C ALA A 127 3.20 -12.67 -5.00
N PHE A 128 3.78 -13.64 -4.29
CA PHE A 128 5.22 -13.65 -4.05
C PHE A 128 6.03 -13.95 -5.32
N GLY A 129 5.50 -14.72 -6.26
CA GLY A 129 6.07 -14.92 -7.59
C GLY A 129 6.19 -13.61 -8.36
N LEU A 130 5.17 -12.76 -8.33
CA LEU A 130 5.22 -11.40 -8.90
C LEU A 130 6.32 -10.55 -8.26
N MET A 131 6.41 -10.54 -6.93
CA MET A 131 7.48 -9.83 -6.22
C MET A 131 8.87 -10.36 -6.60
N ALA A 132 9.05 -11.68 -6.66
CA ALA A 132 10.33 -12.31 -6.98
C ALA A 132 10.75 -12.09 -8.44
N ALA A 133 9.81 -12.03 -9.39
CA ALA A 133 10.09 -11.71 -10.78
C ALA A 133 10.49 -10.23 -10.97
N THR A 134 9.98 -9.34 -10.11
CA THR A 134 10.18 -7.89 -10.22
C THR A 134 11.42 -7.40 -9.47
N LEU A 135 11.64 -7.91 -8.26
CA LEU A 135 12.71 -7.45 -7.37
C LEU A 135 13.98 -8.27 -7.56
N SER A 136 15.13 -7.68 -7.25
CA SER A 136 16.35 -8.48 -7.06
C SER A 136 16.14 -9.52 -5.95
N ALA A 137 16.89 -10.63 -5.98
CA ALA A 137 16.83 -11.66 -4.93
C ALA A 137 16.95 -11.06 -3.53
N ARG A 138 17.90 -10.13 -3.33
CA ARG A 138 18.07 -9.40 -2.07
C ARG A 138 16.85 -8.53 -1.73
N GLY A 139 16.26 -7.84 -2.71
CA GLY A 139 15.07 -7.01 -2.51
C GLY A 139 13.84 -7.83 -2.12
N PHE A 140 13.66 -8.99 -2.75
CA PHE A 140 12.61 -9.95 -2.39
C PHE A 140 12.81 -10.52 -0.98
N GLU A 141 14.01 -10.98 -0.65
CA GLU A 141 14.34 -11.47 0.69
C GLU A 141 14.14 -10.40 1.75
N THR A 142 14.64 -9.18 1.52
CA THR A 142 14.44 -8.02 2.42
C THR A 142 12.96 -7.75 2.64
N SER A 143 12.15 -7.79 1.58
CA SER A 143 10.70 -7.60 1.67
C SER A 143 10.06 -8.68 2.56
N ARG A 144 10.40 -9.96 2.35
CA ARG A 144 9.88 -11.07 3.17
C ARG A 144 10.35 -11.00 4.62
N ASP A 145 11.57 -10.54 4.87
CA ASP A 145 12.09 -10.36 6.23
C ASP A 145 11.37 -9.24 6.97
N ILE A 146 11.08 -8.11 6.31
CA ILE A 146 10.24 -7.04 6.87
C ILE A 146 8.86 -7.58 7.23
N MET A 147 8.23 -8.34 6.34
CA MET A 147 6.94 -8.99 6.64
C MET A 147 7.04 -9.87 7.89
N ARG A 148 8.08 -10.71 8.01
CA ARG A 148 8.26 -11.58 9.20
C ARG A 148 8.49 -10.78 10.48
N LEU A 149 9.28 -9.70 10.42
CA LEU A 149 9.52 -8.80 11.55
C LEU A 149 8.24 -8.11 12.01
N GLU A 150 7.35 -7.74 11.09
CA GLU A 150 6.01 -7.23 11.42
C GLU A 150 5.13 -8.27 12.10
N GLY A 151 5.23 -9.55 11.71
CA GLY A 151 4.60 -10.65 12.42
C GLY A 151 5.08 -10.75 13.86
N HIS A 152 6.40 -10.68 14.07
CA HIS A 152 6.98 -10.70 15.41
C HIS A 152 6.59 -9.48 16.25
N LEU A 153 6.53 -8.30 15.64
CA LEU A 153 6.11 -7.07 16.31
C LEU A 153 4.64 -7.14 16.76
N ALA A 154 3.78 -7.77 15.96
CA ALA A 154 2.39 -8.01 16.35
C ALA A 154 2.31 -8.84 17.64
N ASP A 155 3.12 -9.90 17.75
CA ASP A 155 3.20 -10.73 18.96
C ASP A 155 3.77 -9.93 20.16
N LEU A 156 4.79 -9.11 19.93
CA LEU A 156 5.46 -8.33 20.98
C LEU A 156 4.55 -7.25 21.57
N MET A 157 3.75 -6.60 20.71
CA MET A 157 2.86 -5.49 21.09
C MET A 157 1.45 -5.95 21.48
N ASP A 158 1.12 -7.22 21.29
CA ASP A 158 -0.26 -7.75 21.36
C ASP A 158 -1.25 -6.92 20.51
N ASP A 159 -0.78 -6.43 19.36
CA ASP A 159 -1.55 -5.61 18.42
C ASP A 159 -1.52 -6.23 17.01
N HIS A 160 -2.30 -7.29 16.86
CA HIS A 160 -2.51 -7.96 15.58
C HIS A 160 -3.42 -7.18 14.62
N TYR A 161 -3.89 -5.98 15.00
CA TYR A 161 -4.65 -5.11 14.11
C TYR A 161 -3.71 -4.17 13.34
N GLN A 162 -2.74 -3.57 14.03
CA GLN A 162 -1.76 -2.66 13.43
C GLN A 162 -0.59 -3.38 12.76
N TYR A 163 -0.26 -4.59 13.21
CA TYR A 163 0.93 -5.31 12.75
C TYR A 163 0.56 -6.72 12.28
N GLY A 164 1.43 -7.31 11.46
CA GLY A 164 1.32 -8.72 11.10
C GLY A 164 1.98 -9.08 9.76
N GLU A 165 2.50 -10.31 9.68
CA GLU A 165 3.25 -10.79 8.50
C GLU A 165 2.44 -10.76 7.20
N ARG A 166 1.12 -10.88 7.30
CA ARG A 166 0.22 -10.94 6.14
C ARG A 166 -0.64 -9.68 5.98
N ARG A 167 -0.32 -8.59 6.68
CA ARG A 167 -1.03 -7.30 6.54
C ARG A 167 -0.46 -6.47 5.40
N TYR A 168 -0.58 -7.01 4.19
CA TYR A 168 -0.12 -6.37 2.96
C TYR A 168 -1.13 -6.59 1.85
N TRP A 169 -1.33 -5.57 1.02
CA TRP A 169 -2.32 -5.56 -0.04
C TRP A 169 -1.67 -5.30 -1.38
N PHE A 170 -2.22 -5.92 -2.42
CA PHE A 170 -1.76 -5.78 -3.79
C PHE A 170 -2.82 -5.09 -4.63
N THR A 171 -2.39 -4.10 -5.39
CA THR A 171 -3.15 -3.48 -6.48
C THR A 171 -2.35 -3.55 -7.77
N VAL A 172 -3.06 -3.60 -8.90
CA VAL A 172 -2.50 -3.61 -10.25
C VAL A 172 -3.18 -2.52 -11.04
N MET A 173 -2.39 -1.64 -11.67
CA MET A 173 -2.88 -0.51 -12.44
C MET A 173 -2.56 -0.76 -13.92
N GLY A 174 -3.60 -0.90 -14.74
CA GLY A 174 -3.49 -1.34 -16.13
C GLY A 174 -3.39 -2.86 -16.27
N GLU A 175 -3.81 -3.37 -17.43
CA GLU A 175 -3.61 -4.79 -17.76
C GLU A 175 -2.14 -5.05 -18.12
N PRO A 176 -1.50 -6.13 -17.62
CA PRO A 176 -0.12 -6.46 -17.97
C PRO A 176 0.10 -6.50 -19.48
N SER A 177 1.07 -5.73 -19.96
CA SER A 177 1.29 -5.48 -21.39
C SER A 177 2.76 -5.60 -21.77
N GLU A 178 3.02 -5.98 -23.02
CA GLU A 178 4.38 -6.01 -23.59
C GLU A 178 4.90 -4.61 -23.92
N SER A 179 4.01 -3.65 -24.19
CA SER A 179 4.37 -2.33 -24.72
C SER A 179 3.60 -1.18 -24.07
N GLY A 180 2.38 -1.45 -23.58
CA GLY A 180 1.58 -0.45 -22.88
C GLY A 180 2.06 -0.24 -21.44
N PRO A 181 1.67 0.90 -20.82
CA PRO A 181 1.95 1.17 -19.43
C PRO A 181 1.09 0.27 -18.54
N TRP A 182 1.69 -0.28 -17.49
CA TRP A 182 1.00 -0.98 -16.43
C TRP A 182 1.91 -1.06 -15.21
N GLY A 183 1.41 -1.61 -14.11
CA GLY A 183 2.27 -2.00 -13.00
C GLY A 183 1.48 -2.40 -11.78
N TRP A 184 2.16 -2.48 -10.64
CA TRP A 184 1.56 -2.97 -9.41
C TRP A 184 2.11 -2.25 -8.19
N GLN A 185 1.29 -2.18 -7.15
CA GLN A 185 1.66 -1.66 -5.85
C GLN A 185 1.45 -2.75 -4.80
N LEU A 186 2.37 -2.81 -3.86
CA LEU A 186 2.22 -3.49 -2.59
C LEU A 186 2.30 -2.44 -1.50
N ASP A 187 1.35 -2.42 -0.57
CA ASP A 187 1.41 -1.53 0.58
C ASP A 187 0.98 -2.22 1.89
N GLY A 188 1.60 -1.78 2.97
CA GLY A 188 1.42 -2.25 4.34
C GLY A 188 2.21 -1.36 5.31
N HIS A 189 2.25 -1.71 6.60
CA HIS A 189 2.84 -0.84 7.64
C HIS A 189 4.31 -0.50 7.35
N HIS A 190 5.19 -1.48 7.09
CA HIS A 190 6.62 -1.21 6.92
C HIS A 190 7.21 -1.58 5.55
N LEU A 191 6.34 -1.93 4.60
CA LEU A 191 6.76 -2.24 3.23
C LEU A 191 5.75 -1.66 2.24
N ILE A 192 6.27 -0.80 1.37
CA ILE A 192 5.58 -0.27 0.21
C ILE A 192 6.51 -0.43 -1.00
N VAL A 193 6.01 -1.06 -2.05
CA VAL A 193 6.71 -1.19 -3.33
C VAL A 193 5.75 -0.73 -4.42
N ASN A 194 6.12 0.30 -5.17
CA ASN A 194 5.43 0.70 -6.38
C ASN A 194 6.28 0.30 -7.57
N CYS A 195 5.72 -0.49 -8.49
CA CYS A 195 6.37 -0.90 -9.72
C CYS A 195 5.57 -0.39 -10.90
N PHE A 196 6.20 0.44 -11.75
CA PHE A 196 5.67 0.86 -13.04
C PHE A 196 6.49 0.24 -14.16
N VAL A 197 5.81 -0.26 -15.18
CA VAL A 197 6.39 -0.92 -16.36
C VAL A 197 5.87 -0.22 -17.62
N LEU A 198 6.78 0.13 -18.52
CA LEU A 198 6.48 0.62 -19.86
C LEU A 198 7.46 0.01 -20.85
N GLY A 199 6.99 -0.95 -21.66
CA GLY A 199 7.88 -1.71 -22.53
C GLY A 199 8.94 -2.47 -21.72
N ASP A 200 10.21 -2.17 -21.99
CA ASP A 200 11.37 -2.75 -21.29
C ASP A 200 11.84 -1.90 -20.09
N GLN A 201 11.17 -0.78 -19.78
CA GLN A 201 11.54 0.10 -18.69
C GLN A 201 10.75 -0.23 -17.42
N VAL A 202 11.45 -0.32 -16.28
CA VAL A 202 10.86 -0.53 -14.96
C VAL A 202 11.29 0.58 -14.00
N VAL A 203 10.33 1.13 -13.27
CA VAL A 203 10.55 2.14 -12.21
C VAL A 203 9.97 1.62 -10.91
N LEU A 204 10.80 1.55 -9.86
CA LEU A 204 10.43 1.01 -8.53
C LEU A 204 10.24 2.11 -7.46
N THR A 205 9.90 3.32 -7.86
CA THR A 205 9.74 4.46 -6.95
C THR A 205 8.32 5.03 -7.04
N PRO A 206 7.72 5.46 -5.92
CA PRO A 206 8.29 5.48 -4.57
C PRO A 206 8.33 4.08 -3.91
N THR A 207 9.32 3.85 -3.06
CA THR A 207 9.46 2.61 -2.27
C THR A 207 9.77 2.97 -0.83
N CYS A 208 9.09 2.31 0.11
CA CYS A 208 9.36 2.41 1.54
C CYS A 208 9.66 1.00 2.07
N MET A 209 10.85 0.81 2.64
CA MET A 209 11.25 -0.44 3.28
C MET A 209 11.81 -0.08 4.65
N GLY A 210 11.12 -0.49 5.71
CA GLY A 210 11.49 -0.20 7.09
C GLY A 210 11.23 -1.38 8.00
N SER A 211 11.62 -1.24 9.26
CA SER A 211 11.20 -2.13 10.34
C SER A 211 11.42 -1.41 11.67
N GLU A 212 10.48 -1.52 12.60
CA GLU A 212 10.68 -1.07 13.99
C GLU A 212 11.60 -2.03 14.74
N THR A 213 11.49 -3.33 14.46
CA THR A 213 12.32 -4.38 15.09
C THR A 213 13.50 -4.73 14.19
N THR A 214 14.73 -4.63 14.70
CA THR A 214 15.94 -4.95 13.91
C THR A 214 16.55 -6.32 14.24
N ARG A 215 15.97 -7.02 15.23
CA ARG A 215 16.41 -8.36 15.65
C ARG A 215 15.24 -9.17 16.20
N SER A 216 15.10 -10.40 15.72
CA SER A 216 14.27 -11.44 16.31
C SER A 216 15.14 -12.66 16.64
N ASP A 217 15.05 -13.23 17.83
CA ASP A 217 15.81 -14.45 18.13
C ASP A 217 15.24 -15.65 17.34
N PRO A 218 16.05 -16.37 16.52
CA PRO A 218 15.56 -17.38 15.55
C PRO A 218 14.83 -18.60 16.13
N GLY A 219 14.72 -18.70 17.47
CA GLY A 219 14.16 -19.86 18.16
C GLY A 219 13.04 -19.54 19.15
N ARG A 220 12.64 -18.27 19.31
CA ARG A 220 11.61 -17.89 20.28
C ARG A 220 10.40 -17.34 19.53
N ARG A 221 9.35 -18.16 19.39
CA ARG A 221 7.99 -17.62 19.32
C ARG A 221 7.62 -17.27 20.75
N PRO A 222 7.56 -15.98 21.16
CA PRO A 222 7.07 -15.67 22.48
C PRO A 222 5.64 -16.21 22.57
N THR A 223 5.38 -17.06 23.57
CA THR A 223 4.01 -17.41 23.94
C THR A 223 3.51 -16.38 24.93
N VAL A 224 2.19 -16.14 24.99
CA VAL A 224 1.54 -15.18 25.92
C VAL A 224 2.01 -15.31 27.38
N MET A 225 2.57 -16.45 27.77
CA MET A 225 3.11 -16.69 29.12
C MET A 225 4.52 -16.12 29.37
N ASP A 226 5.26 -15.67 28.34
CA ASP A 226 6.63 -15.16 28.48
C ASP A 226 6.70 -13.66 28.82
N LEU A 227 5.55 -12.96 28.87
CA LEU A 227 5.47 -11.49 28.98
C LEU A 227 4.73 -10.97 30.21
N LEU A 228 4.43 -11.82 31.20
CA LEU A 228 3.94 -11.36 32.50
C LEU A 228 5.07 -11.46 33.55
N PRO A 229 5.22 -10.46 34.45
CA PRO A 229 6.20 -10.51 35.54
C PRO A 229 5.90 -11.62 36.55
#